data_AF-A0A8T3R7Y3-F1
#
_entry.id   AF-A0A8T3R7Y3-F1
#
_cell.length_a   1.000
_cell.length_b   1.000
_cell.length_c   1.000
_cell.angle_alpha   90.00
_cell.angle_beta   90.00
_cell.angle_gamma   90.00
#
_symmetry.space_group_name_H-M   'P 1'
#
loop_
_entity.id
_entity.type
_entity.pdbx_description
1 polymer ?
#
loop_
_entity_poly.entity_id
_entity_poly.type
_entity_poly.pdbx_seq_one_letter_code
_entity_poly.pdbx_strand_id
1 'polypeptide(L)'
;MPSTDARTLPGSEPRDAVQPYELDAVQKQADLIRQVVGRVRPQVEQVITPELAASTSRVFITGCGDSYYAALASRLFFDRYAGVSSEPLEALEFSRYVVDFMPPGSLTIAISNSGLVSRTIETLVRARRRGSRTIAVTGREGSPLAQAAESMVLQTVPEMAVEARGPFAGLPYGSGALGLGNFIASLTTLYLCALRLGELRATIDRSQRDALEQELVGLGDVLQATARANEPIARLLAERFRDLSTFYILGAGPNQATAQFAAAKLFEQPQLQGIPQQLEEWAHEQIFLTRHGVTPIFVLAPEGRAHDRALEQLRGAREIGATVIGVASSTDGAVAELADVVMPIVGPIAEEYSPLAYIVPGMLFATAMHQLRGRPPFTGGYTEEQLLEVNSRQIFRSRVQDD
;
A
#
# COMPACT_ATOMS: atom_id res chain seq x y z
N MET A 1 -8.82 -62.29 4.46
CA MET A 1 -8.67 -61.43 5.66
C MET A 1 -7.21 -61.02 5.71
N PRO A 2 -6.88 -59.72 5.74
CA PRO A 2 -7.46 -58.70 6.62
C PRO A 2 -8.12 -57.52 5.88
N SER A 3 -9.00 -56.83 6.60
CA SER A 3 -9.71 -55.61 6.22
C SER A 3 -8.84 -54.37 6.43
N THR A 4 -8.87 -53.45 5.47
CA THR A 4 -8.34 -52.09 5.62
C THR A 4 -9.49 -51.16 5.97
N ASP A 5 -9.57 -50.76 7.24
CA ASP A 5 -10.48 -49.72 7.71
C ASP A 5 -10.03 -48.35 7.18
N ALA A 6 -10.81 -47.80 6.26
CA ALA A 6 -10.77 -46.39 5.92
C ALA A 6 -11.42 -45.59 7.06
N ARG A 7 -10.60 -44.88 7.85
CA ARG A 7 -11.11 -43.83 8.75
C ARG A 7 -11.56 -42.65 7.91
N THR A 8 -12.86 -42.55 7.71
CA THR A 8 -13.55 -41.35 7.25
C THR A 8 -13.34 -40.21 8.25
N LEU A 9 -12.76 -39.10 7.80
CA LEU A 9 -12.78 -37.84 8.53
C LEU A 9 -14.22 -37.28 8.51
N PRO A 10 -14.73 -36.70 9.63
CA PRO A 10 -16.11 -36.24 9.68
C PRO A 10 -16.34 -35.03 8.77
N GLY A 11 -17.57 -34.96 8.25
CA GLY A 11 -18.04 -34.07 7.19
C GLY A 11 -17.53 -32.64 7.24
N SER A 12 -16.94 -32.21 6.13
CA SER A 12 -16.93 -30.80 5.76
C SER A 12 -18.37 -30.40 5.45
N GLU A 13 -18.99 -29.62 6.34
CA GLU A 13 -20.21 -28.89 6.00
C GLU A 13 -20.02 -28.12 4.68
N PRO A 14 -21.08 -27.95 3.88
CA PRO A 14 -20.99 -27.19 2.64
C PRO A 14 -20.47 -25.80 2.98
N ARG A 15 -19.29 -25.44 2.44
CA ARG A 15 -18.72 -24.11 2.57
C ARG A 15 -19.77 -23.12 2.07
N ASP A 16 -20.29 -22.30 2.96
CA ASP A 16 -21.21 -21.22 2.63
C ASP A 16 -20.71 -20.48 1.37
N ALA A 17 -21.60 -20.29 0.41
CA ALA A 17 -21.32 -19.54 -0.80
C ALA A 17 -20.80 -18.14 -0.41
N VAL A 18 -19.53 -17.89 -0.70
CA VAL A 18 -18.82 -16.64 -0.37
C VAL A 18 -19.48 -15.49 -1.12
N GLN A 19 -19.98 -14.49 -0.39
CA GLN A 19 -20.78 -13.38 -0.94
C GLN A 19 -19.95 -12.36 -1.77
N PRO A 20 -20.59 -11.57 -2.67
CA PRO A 20 -19.97 -10.56 -3.57
C PRO A 20 -19.35 -9.31 -2.89
N TYR A 21 -19.05 -9.39 -1.60
CA TYR A 21 -19.06 -8.26 -0.66
C TYR A 21 -17.84 -7.32 -0.71
N GLU A 22 -16.73 -7.71 -1.33
CA GLU A 22 -15.49 -6.91 -1.35
C GLU A 22 -15.36 -5.93 -2.54
N LEU A 23 -16.08 -6.14 -3.64
CA LEU A 23 -16.13 -5.16 -4.75
C LEU A 23 -16.74 -3.84 -4.27
N ASP A 24 -17.80 -3.92 -3.48
CA ASP A 24 -18.42 -2.76 -2.82
C ASP A 24 -17.43 -2.10 -1.86
N ALA A 25 -16.58 -2.87 -1.16
CA ALA A 25 -15.55 -2.31 -0.28
C ALA A 25 -14.49 -1.50 -1.04
N VAL A 26 -14.04 -1.96 -2.22
CA VAL A 26 -13.13 -1.22 -3.10
C VAL A 26 -13.83 -0.02 -3.75
N GLN A 27 -15.07 -0.18 -4.22
CA GLN A 27 -15.85 0.92 -4.80
C GLN A 27 -16.15 2.03 -3.79
N LYS A 28 -16.39 1.67 -2.52
CA LYS A 28 -16.57 2.64 -1.43
C LYS A 28 -15.27 3.38 -1.07
N GLN A 29 -14.08 2.86 -1.43
CA GLN A 29 -12.83 3.61 -1.23
C GLN A 29 -12.70 4.83 -2.15
N ALA A 30 -13.43 4.88 -3.27
CA ALA A 30 -13.45 6.07 -4.14
C ALA A 30 -13.89 7.34 -3.39
N ASP A 31 -14.91 7.20 -2.54
CA ASP A 31 -15.42 8.30 -1.73
C ASP A 31 -14.50 8.64 -0.55
N LEU A 32 -13.60 7.73 -0.18
CA LEU A 32 -12.66 7.96 0.92
C LEU A 32 -11.72 9.12 0.62
N ILE A 33 -11.23 9.25 -0.61
CA ILE A 33 -10.33 10.37 -0.98
C ILE A 33 -11.03 11.71 -0.70
N ARG A 34 -12.28 11.85 -1.16
CA ARG A 34 -13.08 13.07 -0.96
C ARG A 34 -13.27 13.40 0.52
N GLN A 35 -13.60 12.38 1.32
CA GLN A 35 -13.81 12.53 2.76
C GLN A 35 -12.50 12.88 3.50
N VAL A 36 -11.40 12.23 3.15
CA VAL A 36 -10.08 12.48 3.72
C VAL A 36 -9.65 13.90 3.39
N VAL A 37 -9.74 14.34 2.14
CA VAL A 37 -9.41 15.73 1.75
C VAL A 37 -10.20 16.74 2.58
N GLY A 38 -11.52 16.59 2.67
CA GLY A 38 -12.36 17.51 3.44
C GLY A 38 -12.03 17.58 4.93
N ARG A 39 -11.68 16.44 5.55
CA ARG A 39 -11.37 16.35 7.00
C ARG A 39 -9.93 16.73 7.34
N VAL A 40 -8.98 16.35 6.50
CA VAL A 40 -7.53 16.43 6.78
C VAL A 40 -6.94 17.76 6.34
N ARG A 41 -7.42 18.36 5.24
CA ARG A 41 -6.89 19.63 4.72
C ARG A 41 -6.79 20.73 5.78
N PRO A 42 -7.83 21.02 6.60
CA PRO A 42 -7.71 22.04 7.65
C PRO A 42 -6.70 21.70 8.74
N GLN A 43 -6.56 20.41 9.08
CA GLN A 43 -5.59 19.96 10.08
C GLN A 43 -4.16 20.13 9.58
N VAL A 44 -3.91 19.78 8.32
CA VAL A 44 -2.60 19.98 7.68
C VAL A 44 -2.23 21.46 7.65
N GLU A 45 -3.17 22.36 7.37
CA GLU A 45 -2.92 23.81 7.40
C GLU A 45 -2.59 24.35 8.79
N GLN A 46 -3.16 23.75 9.84
CA GLN A 46 -2.87 24.08 11.24
C GLN A 46 -1.52 23.53 11.70
N VAL A 47 -1.19 22.30 11.30
CA VAL A 47 0.04 21.61 11.72
C VAL A 47 1.26 22.12 10.94
N ILE A 48 1.13 22.34 9.63
CA ILE A 48 2.20 22.85 8.77
C ILE A 48 2.05 24.36 8.63
N THR A 49 2.67 25.07 9.57
CA THR A 49 2.72 26.53 9.63
C THR A 49 3.82 27.11 8.75
N PRO A 50 3.77 28.42 8.40
CA PRO A 50 4.85 29.09 7.68
C PRO A 50 6.22 28.92 8.35
N GLU A 51 6.28 28.98 9.68
CA GLU A 51 7.51 28.84 10.45
C GLU A 51 8.07 27.41 10.34
N LEU A 52 7.20 26.39 10.41
CA LEU A 52 7.62 25.01 10.20
C LEU A 52 8.15 24.81 8.78
N ALA A 53 7.42 25.28 7.77
CA ALA A 53 7.80 25.13 6.37
C ALA A 53 9.13 25.84 6.05
N ALA A 54 9.35 27.04 6.61
CA ALA A 54 10.58 27.80 6.42
C ALA A 54 11.79 27.17 7.11
N SER A 55 11.60 26.56 8.29
CA SER A 55 12.68 25.91 9.05
C SER A 55 12.96 24.47 8.60
N THR A 56 12.07 23.87 7.80
CA THR A 56 12.23 22.49 7.32
C THR A 56 13.27 22.40 6.20
N SER A 57 14.35 21.67 6.44
CA SER A 57 15.44 21.41 5.49
C SER A 57 15.35 20.05 4.81
N ARG A 58 14.75 19.05 5.48
CA ARG A 58 14.53 17.69 4.98
C ARG A 58 13.29 17.08 5.64
N VAL A 59 12.50 16.33 4.88
CA VAL A 59 11.35 15.60 5.39
C VAL A 59 11.66 14.11 5.42
N PHE A 60 11.60 13.49 6.60
CA PHE A 60 11.61 12.05 6.74
C PHE A 60 10.18 11.55 6.92
N ILE A 61 9.81 10.51 6.17
CA ILE A 61 8.47 9.92 6.25
C ILE A 61 8.64 8.45 6.63
N THR A 62 8.01 8.02 7.73
CA THR A 62 8.29 6.72 8.32
C THR A 62 7.03 5.96 8.72
N GLY A 63 7.10 4.62 8.65
CA GLY A 63 6.00 3.73 8.97
C GLY A 63 6.44 2.26 8.94
N CYS A 64 5.48 1.36 9.11
CA CYS A 64 5.67 -0.09 8.94
C CYS A 64 4.63 -0.65 7.97
N GLY A 65 5.01 -1.62 7.14
CA GLY A 65 4.11 -2.28 6.18
C GLY A 65 3.43 -1.27 5.25
N ASP A 66 2.11 -1.37 5.12
CA ASP A 66 1.30 -0.48 4.27
C ASP A 66 1.53 1.02 4.54
N SER A 67 1.83 1.41 5.79
CA SER A 67 2.15 2.80 6.13
C SER A 67 3.50 3.25 5.56
N TYR A 68 4.49 2.36 5.53
CA TYR A 68 5.76 2.61 4.84
C TYR A 68 5.57 2.64 3.32
N TYR A 69 4.75 1.76 2.76
CA TYR A 69 4.46 1.79 1.32
C TYR A 69 3.78 3.12 0.92
N ALA A 70 2.90 3.67 1.76
CA ALA A 70 2.34 5.01 1.52
C ALA A 70 3.42 6.10 1.55
N ALA A 71 4.39 6.01 2.46
CA ALA A 71 5.55 6.92 2.49
C ALA A 71 6.38 6.80 1.20
N LEU A 72 6.67 5.58 0.75
CA LEU A 72 7.44 5.35 -0.47
C LEU A 72 6.71 5.84 -1.72
N ALA A 73 5.40 5.58 -1.80
CA ALA A 73 4.53 6.04 -2.89
C ALA A 73 4.49 7.57 -2.99
N SER A 74 4.58 8.29 -1.87
CA SER A 74 4.47 9.75 -1.86
C SER A 74 5.72 10.48 -2.31
N ARG A 75 6.88 9.80 -2.37
CA ARG A 75 8.19 10.42 -2.61
C ARG A 75 8.20 11.30 -3.86
N LEU A 76 7.73 10.78 -4.98
CA LEU A 76 7.73 11.51 -6.25
C LEU A 76 6.87 12.78 -6.17
N PHE A 77 5.75 12.70 -5.45
CA PHE A 77 4.85 13.83 -5.23
C PHE A 77 5.51 14.91 -4.37
N PHE A 78 6.19 14.53 -3.30
CA PHE A 78 6.98 15.46 -2.48
C PHE A 78 8.10 16.11 -3.28
N ASP A 79 8.90 15.33 -3.99
CA ASP A 79 10.04 15.82 -4.77
C ASP A 79 9.59 16.82 -5.85
N ARG A 80 8.39 16.64 -6.40
CA ARG A 80 7.83 17.53 -7.42
C ARG A 80 7.19 18.81 -6.86
N TYR A 81 6.48 18.73 -5.73
CA TYR A 81 5.59 19.81 -5.29
C TYR A 81 5.97 20.46 -3.96
N ALA A 82 6.67 19.76 -3.05
CA ALA A 82 6.86 20.24 -1.68
C ALA A 82 7.96 21.30 -1.52
N GLY A 83 8.86 21.45 -2.50
CA GLY A 83 9.99 22.39 -2.39
C GLY A 83 11.06 21.99 -1.37
N VAL A 84 11.01 20.75 -0.90
CA VAL A 84 11.95 20.14 0.04
C VAL A 84 12.01 18.65 -0.22
N SER A 85 13.21 18.08 -0.19
CA SER A 85 13.41 16.65 -0.44
C SER A 85 12.75 15.81 0.67
N SER A 86 12.10 14.74 0.25
CA SER A 86 11.55 13.73 1.15
C SER A 86 12.36 12.44 1.11
N GLU A 87 12.43 11.77 2.26
CA GLU A 87 13.08 10.47 2.39
C GLU A 87 12.16 9.50 3.14
N PRO A 88 11.48 8.61 2.40
CA PRO A 88 10.70 7.54 3.01
C PRO A 88 11.63 6.43 3.52
N LEU A 89 11.44 6.02 4.77
CA LEU A 89 12.23 4.98 5.42
C LEU A 89 11.35 4.08 6.29
N GLU A 90 11.68 2.79 6.33
CA GLU A 90 11.11 1.88 7.30
C GLU A 90 11.39 2.37 8.72
N ALA A 91 10.43 2.18 9.62
CA ALA A 91 10.54 2.71 10.98
C ALA A 91 11.81 2.25 11.73
N LEU A 92 12.19 0.98 11.57
CA LEU A 92 13.41 0.47 12.19
C LEU A 92 14.67 1.07 11.55
N GLU A 93 14.70 1.15 10.21
CA GLU A 93 15.85 1.71 9.49
C GLU A 93 16.10 3.17 9.89
N PHE A 94 15.04 3.97 9.88
CA PHE A 94 15.11 5.36 10.32
C PHE A 94 15.59 5.48 11.77
N SER A 95 14.93 4.77 12.70
CA SER A 95 15.18 4.94 14.14
C SER A 95 16.52 4.40 14.62
N ARG A 96 17.15 3.48 13.87
CA ARG A 96 18.39 2.82 14.26
C ARG A 96 19.61 3.27 13.48
N TYR A 97 19.45 3.68 12.24
CA TYR A 97 20.60 3.97 11.36
C TYR A 97 20.61 5.41 10.84
N VAL A 98 19.47 6.09 10.75
CA VAL A 98 19.40 7.43 10.13
C VAL A 98 19.22 8.56 11.14
N VAL A 99 18.47 8.34 12.22
CA VAL A 99 18.05 9.39 13.16
C VAL A 99 19.22 10.20 13.75
N ASP A 100 20.39 9.59 13.88
CA ASP A 100 21.60 10.21 14.44
C ASP A 100 22.33 11.12 13.46
N PHE A 101 22.03 11.01 12.16
CA PHE A 101 22.67 11.76 11.08
C PHE A 101 21.73 12.76 10.39
N MET A 102 20.56 13.01 10.98
CA MET A 102 19.60 13.96 10.44
C MET A 102 20.18 15.39 10.40
N PRO A 103 19.98 16.14 9.31
CA PRO A 103 20.40 17.54 9.27
C PRO A 103 19.57 18.40 10.24
N PRO A 104 20.12 19.52 10.74
CA PRO A 104 19.34 20.52 11.46
C PRO A 104 18.14 21.00 10.63
N GLY A 105 17.01 21.24 11.28
CA GLY A 105 15.76 21.60 10.60
C GLY A 105 15.03 20.41 9.97
N SER A 106 15.31 19.19 10.40
CA SER A 106 14.55 18.02 9.93
C SER A 106 13.11 18.02 10.44
N LEU A 107 12.19 17.56 9.58
CA LEU A 107 10.81 17.24 9.91
C LEU A 107 10.62 15.73 9.76
N THR A 108 10.11 15.06 10.80
CA THR A 108 9.78 13.62 10.77
C THR A 108 8.27 13.44 10.84
N ILE A 109 7.71 12.81 9.82
CA ILE A 109 6.29 12.44 9.73
C ILE A 109 6.19 10.92 9.92
N ALA A 110 5.56 10.46 11.00
CA ALA A 110 5.36 9.03 11.25
C ALA A 110 3.90 8.61 11.06
N ILE A 111 3.69 7.50 10.35
CA ILE A 111 2.39 7.04 9.89
C ILE A 111 2.04 5.71 10.56
N SER A 112 0.91 5.69 11.26
CA SER A 112 0.30 4.45 11.74
C SER A 112 -1.17 4.67 12.02
N ASN A 113 -2.06 4.01 11.29
CA ASN A 113 -3.51 4.14 11.52
C ASN A 113 -3.93 3.70 12.93
N SER A 114 -3.35 2.62 13.46
CA SER A 114 -3.62 2.19 14.84
C SER A 114 -2.95 3.09 15.88
N GLY A 115 -1.82 3.72 15.53
CA GLY A 115 -0.99 4.49 16.46
C GLY A 115 -0.35 3.66 17.58
N LEU A 116 -0.37 2.33 17.46
CA LEU A 116 0.12 1.39 18.49
C LEU A 116 1.47 0.73 18.13
N VAL A 117 1.95 0.89 16.89
CA VAL A 117 3.13 0.17 16.39
C VAL A 117 4.40 0.66 17.10
N SER A 118 5.04 -0.20 17.90
CA SER A 118 6.13 0.19 18.80
C SER A 118 7.30 0.84 18.05
N ARG A 119 7.67 0.30 16.88
CA ARG A 119 8.77 0.83 16.06
C ARG A 119 8.44 2.18 15.40
N THR A 120 7.18 2.42 15.06
CA THR A 120 6.74 3.73 14.56
C THR A 120 6.67 4.78 15.68
N ILE A 121 6.30 4.38 16.90
CA ILE A 121 6.35 5.28 18.06
C ILE A 121 7.80 5.67 18.36
N GLU A 122 8.70 4.69 18.32
CA GLU A 122 10.14 4.90 18.52
C GLU A 122 10.74 5.95 17.58
N THR A 123 10.30 6.01 16.32
CA THR A 123 10.84 6.99 15.36
C THR A 123 10.60 8.41 15.82
N LEU A 124 9.38 8.73 16.29
CA LEU A 124 9.06 10.09 16.76
C LEU A 124 9.79 10.43 18.06
N VAL A 125 9.86 9.49 19.01
CA VAL A 125 10.58 9.68 20.27
C VAL A 125 12.05 10.01 20.01
N ARG A 126 12.73 9.21 19.17
CA ARG A 126 14.15 9.40 18.86
C ARG A 126 14.38 10.65 18.01
N ALA A 127 13.56 10.90 16.99
CA ALA A 127 13.67 12.07 16.13
C ALA A 127 13.54 13.37 16.93
N ARG A 128 12.56 13.42 17.85
CA ARG A 128 12.35 14.58 18.73
C ARG A 128 13.53 14.82 19.66
N ARG A 129 14.11 13.76 20.26
CA ARG A 129 15.33 13.87 21.08
C ARG A 129 16.51 14.45 20.30
N ARG A 130 16.57 14.23 18.98
CA ARG A 130 17.58 14.79 18.06
C ARG A 130 17.19 16.14 17.44
N GLY A 131 16.11 16.77 17.93
CA GLY A 131 15.70 18.12 17.51
C GLY A 131 14.91 18.18 16.20
N SER A 132 14.48 17.04 15.65
CA SER A 132 13.53 17.04 14.54
C SER A 132 12.16 17.51 15.02
N ARG A 133 11.47 18.31 14.21
CA ARG A 133 10.03 18.53 14.38
C ARG A 133 9.29 17.24 14.07
N THR A 134 8.20 16.96 14.77
CA THR A 134 7.50 15.66 14.68
C THR A 134 6.01 15.78 14.42
N ILE A 135 5.52 15.05 13.41
CA ILE A 135 4.09 14.93 13.08
C ILE A 135 3.68 13.46 13.12
N ALA A 136 2.64 13.13 13.87
CA ALA A 136 1.97 11.84 13.79
C ALA A 136 0.79 11.90 12.80
N VAL A 137 0.74 10.94 11.88
CA VAL A 137 -0.40 10.72 10.99
C VAL A 137 -1.08 9.41 11.42
N THR A 138 -2.22 9.50 12.11
CA THR A 138 -2.86 8.36 12.79
C THR A 138 -4.38 8.42 12.68
N GLY A 139 -5.05 7.27 12.82
CA GLY A 139 -6.50 7.18 12.89
C GLY A 139 -7.06 7.35 14.31
N ARG A 140 -6.18 7.45 15.33
CA ARG A 140 -6.57 7.47 16.76
C ARG A 140 -5.90 8.61 17.52
N GLU A 141 -6.70 9.61 17.91
CA GLU A 141 -6.26 10.82 18.62
C GLU A 141 -5.53 10.53 19.94
N GLY A 142 -6.03 9.57 20.74
CA GLY A 142 -5.42 9.21 22.03
C GLY A 142 -4.27 8.20 21.96
N SER A 143 -3.77 7.86 20.76
CA SER A 143 -2.78 6.78 20.60
C SER A 143 -1.39 7.15 21.14
N PRO A 144 -0.57 6.16 21.53
CA PRO A 144 0.83 6.39 21.90
C PRO A 144 1.64 7.13 20.83
N LEU A 145 1.37 6.87 19.53
CA LEU A 145 2.03 7.61 18.45
C LEU A 145 1.66 9.10 18.47
N ALA A 146 0.37 9.43 18.69
CA ALA A 146 -0.08 10.81 18.80
C ALA A 146 0.58 11.53 19.99
N GLN A 147 0.72 10.84 21.12
CA GLN A 147 1.37 11.38 22.32
C GLN A 147 2.88 11.60 22.16
N ALA A 148 3.54 10.82 21.31
CA ALA A 148 4.96 10.94 21.03
C ALA A 148 5.30 12.17 20.14
N ALA A 149 4.34 12.64 19.34
CA ALA A 149 4.52 13.74 18.40
C ALA A 149 4.34 15.12 19.05
N GLU A 150 4.89 16.16 18.41
CA GLU A 150 4.55 17.55 18.73
C GLU A 150 3.23 18.00 18.09
N SER A 151 2.87 17.38 16.97
CA SER A 151 1.65 17.68 16.24
C SER A 151 1.06 16.43 15.63
N MET A 152 -0.24 16.44 15.37
CA MET A 152 -0.95 15.28 14.86
C MET A 152 -1.90 15.68 13.74
N VAL A 153 -1.97 14.82 12.73
CA VAL A 153 -3.02 14.82 11.72
C VAL A 153 -3.85 13.54 11.91
N LEU A 154 -5.13 13.72 12.23
CA LEU A 154 -6.10 12.66 12.41
C LEU A 154 -6.72 12.27 11.06
N GLN A 155 -6.27 11.15 10.52
CA GLN A 155 -6.80 10.54 9.30
C GLN A 155 -7.80 9.44 9.64
N THR A 156 -8.96 9.83 10.19
CA THR A 156 -10.03 8.86 10.47
C THR A 156 -10.53 8.27 9.16
N VAL A 157 -10.19 7.01 8.92
CA VAL A 157 -10.83 6.18 7.90
C VAL A 157 -12.18 5.75 8.46
N PRO A 158 -13.32 6.03 7.80
CA PRO A 158 -14.59 5.47 8.19
C PRO A 158 -14.41 3.97 8.36
N GLU A 159 -14.91 3.40 9.46
CA GLU A 159 -15.02 1.95 9.56
C GLU A 159 -15.92 1.50 8.42
N MET A 160 -15.30 1.12 7.30
CA MET A 160 -15.93 0.25 6.34
C MET A 160 -16.19 -1.01 7.15
N ALA A 161 -17.41 -1.13 7.65
CA ALA A 161 -17.89 -2.27 8.40
C ALA A 161 -17.87 -3.46 7.45
N VAL A 162 -16.70 -3.98 7.14
CA VAL A 162 -16.55 -5.39 6.87
C VAL A 162 -16.80 -6.00 8.23
N GLU A 163 -17.90 -6.73 8.41
CA GLU A 163 -18.03 -7.55 9.61
C GLU A 163 -16.76 -8.38 9.70
N ALA A 164 -15.96 -8.13 10.71
CA ALA A 164 -14.72 -8.84 10.86
C ALA A 164 -15.07 -10.30 11.11
N ARG A 165 -14.92 -11.15 10.09
CA ARG A 165 -15.05 -12.58 10.19
C ARG A 165 -13.67 -13.18 9.95
N GLY A 166 -13.23 -14.04 10.86
CA GLY A 166 -11.86 -14.54 10.93
C GLY A 166 -11.06 -13.94 12.09
N PRO A 167 -9.81 -14.37 12.30
CA PRO A 167 -9.04 -14.09 13.51
C PRO A 167 -8.66 -12.64 13.75
N PHE A 168 -8.68 -11.82 12.69
CA PHE A 168 -8.36 -10.40 12.80
C PHE A 168 -9.59 -9.59 13.26
N ALA A 169 -10.72 -10.26 13.49
CA ALA A 169 -11.88 -9.69 14.14
C ALA A 169 -11.57 -9.21 15.55
N GLY A 170 -11.80 -7.92 15.77
CA GLY A 170 -11.51 -7.28 17.06
C GLY A 170 -10.05 -6.92 17.29
N LEU A 171 -9.11 -7.26 16.39
CA LEU A 171 -7.76 -6.70 16.43
C LEU A 171 -7.78 -5.25 15.95
N PRO A 172 -6.90 -4.36 16.46
CA PRO A 172 -6.86 -2.94 16.10
C PRO A 172 -6.58 -2.66 14.61
N TYR A 173 -6.35 -3.71 13.82
CA TYR A 173 -6.19 -3.67 12.37
C TYR A 173 -7.48 -3.36 11.62
N GLY A 174 -8.66 -3.69 12.16
CA GLY A 174 -9.94 -3.45 11.49
C GLY A 174 -10.09 -4.24 10.18
N SER A 175 -11.21 -4.89 9.99
CA SER A 175 -11.57 -5.67 8.80
C SER A 175 -11.81 -4.84 7.53
N GLY A 176 -11.68 -3.51 7.58
CA GLY A 176 -11.94 -2.62 6.45
C GLY A 176 -10.94 -2.83 5.30
N ALA A 177 -11.31 -3.66 4.33
CA ALA A 177 -10.64 -3.86 3.03
C ALA A 177 -9.11 -3.88 3.11
N LEU A 178 -8.50 -4.91 3.71
CA LEU A 178 -7.07 -5.25 3.51
C LEU A 178 -6.06 -4.08 3.68
N GLY A 179 -6.37 -3.10 4.53
CA GLY A 179 -5.52 -1.91 4.69
C GLY A 179 -5.55 -0.92 3.51
N LEU A 180 -6.31 -1.17 2.44
CA LEU A 180 -6.43 -0.30 1.27
C LEU A 180 -6.95 1.09 1.65
N GLY A 181 -8.01 1.15 2.48
CA GLY A 181 -8.52 2.44 2.96
C GLY A 181 -7.49 3.21 3.78
N ASN A 182 -6.73 2.51 4.63
CA ASN A 182 -5.66 3.13 5.42
C ASN A 182 -4.52 3.64 4.52
N PHE A 183 -4.16 2.88 3.47
CA PHE A 183 -3.16 3.29 2.49
C PHE A 183 -3.62 4.53 1.72
N ILE A 184 -4.83 4.52 1.17
CA ILE A 184 -5.41 5.66 0.43
C ILE A 184 -5.48 6.90 1.33
N ALA A 185 -5.95 6.76 2.56
CA ALA A 185 -6.02 7.88 3.50
C ALA A 185 -4.63 8.43 3.85
N SER A 186 -3.65 7.54 4.07
CA SER A 186 -2.28 7.94 4.41
C SER A 186 -1.62 8.66 3.25
N LEU A 187 -1.73 8.10 2.04
CA LEU A 187 -1.15 8.69 0.84
C LEU A 187 -1.83 10.03 0.49
N THR A 188 -3.15 10.12 0.60
CA THR A 188 -3.91 11.37 0.43
C THR A 188 -3.46 12.43 1.44
N THR A 189 -3.30 12.04 2.71
CA THR A 189 -2.80 12.93 3.77
C THR A 189 -1.39 13.44 3.48
N LEU A 190 -0.50 12.56 3.02
CA LEU A 190 0.86 12.91 2.62
C LEU A 190 0.89 13.88 1.43
N TYR A 191 0.01 13.69 0.43
CA TYR A 191 -0.12 14.65 -0.68
C TYR A 191 -0.56 16.03 -0.20
N LEU A 192 -1.53 16.10 0.71
CA LEU A 192 -1.94 17.39 1.30
C LEU A 192 -0.78 18.05 2.08
N CYS A 193 0.01 17.27 2.82
CA CYS A 193 1.22 17.77 3.49
C CYS A 193 2.23 18.35 2.48
N ALA A 194 2.50 17.63 1.39
CA ALA A 194 3.40 18.07 0.33
C ALA A 194 2.91 19.36 -0.34
N LEU A 195 1.62 19.44 -0.70
CA LEU A 195 1.02 20.64 -1.30
C LEU A 195 1.10 21.84 -0.35
N ARG A 196 0.85 21.64 0.95
CA ARG A 196 0.95 22.72 1.94
C ARG A 196 2.38 23.22 2.13
N LEU A 197 3.36 22.30 2.18
CA LEU A 197 4.77 22.68 2.19
C LEU A 197 5.15 23.44 0.91
N GLY A 198 4.70 22.97 -0.24
CA GLY A 198 4.93 23.59 -1.55
C GLY A 198 4.40 25.02 -1.65
N GLU A 199 3.16 25.25 -1.20
CA GLU A 199 2.53 26.58 -1.16
C GLU A 199 3.33 27.52 -0.24
N LEU A 200 3.65 27.09 0.98
CA LEU A 200 4.37 27.91 1.96
C LEU A 200 5.82 28.20 1.55
N ARG A 201 6.41 27.34 0.72
CA ARG A 201 7.76 27.49 0.18
C ARG A 201 7.77 28.10 -1.23
N ALA A 202 6.62 28.57 -1.72
CA ALA A 202 6.45 29.16 -3.05
C ALA A 202 6.96 28.29 -4.22
N THR A 203 6.97 26.96 -4.05
CA THR A 203 7.26 26.00 -5.13
C THR A 203 6.05 25.82 -6.04
N ILE A 204 4.86 25.92 -5.45
CA ILE A 204 3.59 26.04 -6.16
C ILE A 204 2.84 27.25 -5.62
N ASP A 205 2.03 27.89 -6.46
CA ASP A 205 1.10 28.91 -6.01
C ASP A 205 -0.24 28.31 -5.54
N ARG A 206 -1.12 29.16 -5.01
CA ARG A 206 -2.45 28.74 -4.54
C ARG A 206 -3.33 28.17 -5.65
N SER A 207 -3.25 28.70 -6.87
CA SER A 207 -4.04 28.20 -8.00
C SER A 207 -3.60 26.80 -8.40
N GLN A 208 -2.29 26.54 -8.40
CA GLN A 208 -1.71 25.22 -8.66
C GLN A 208 -2.07 24.24 -7.55
N ARG A 209 -1.99 24.66 -6.27
CA ARG A 209 -2.43 23.87 -5.13
C ARG A 209 -3.90 23.46 -5.28
N ASP A 210 -4.79 24.42 -5.53
CA ASP A 210 -6.22 24.16 -5.67
C ASP A 210 -6.51 23.22 -6.85
N ALA A 211 -5.80 23.37 -7.98
CA ALA A 211 -5.93 22.47 -9.13
C ALA A 211 -5.49 21.02 -8.81
N LEU A 212 -4.35 20.85 -8.13
CA LEU A 212 -3.84 19.54 -7.71
C LEU A 212 -4.74 18.88 -6.65
N GLU A 213 -5.32 19.65 -5.73
CA GLU A 213 -6.33 19.14 -4.79
C GLU A 213 -7.60 18.69 -5.52
N GLN A 214 -8.06 19.43 -6.53
CA GLN A 214 -9.21 19.01 -7.34
C GLN A 214 -8.93 17.76 -8.17
N GLU A 215 -7.74 17.64 -8.75
CA GLU A 215 -7.31 16.42 -9.44
C GLU A 215 -7.36 15.22 -8.48
N LEU A 216 -6.76 15.35 -7.29
CA LEU A 216 -6.78 14.32 -6.26
C LEU A 216 -8.22 13.90 -5.88
N VAL A 217 -9.12 14.85 -5.68
CA VAL A 217 -10.55 14.58 -5.40
C VAL A 217 -11.23 13.85 -6.57
N GLY A 218 -10.88 14.20 -7.80
CA GLY A 218 -11.38 13.57 -9.03
C GLY A 218 -10.94 12.12 -9.21
N LEU A 219 -9.82 11.71 -8.61
CA LEU A 219 -9.33 10.32 -8.69
C LEU A 219 -10.31 9.29 -8.11
N GLY A 220 -11.24 9.69 -7.25
CA GLY A 220 -12.31 8.79 -6.79
C GLY A 220 -13.06 8.13 -7.96
N ASP A 221 -13.35 8.88 -9.02
CA ASP A 221 -14.06 8.35 -10.19
C ASP A 221 -13.16 7.39 -11.00
N VAL A 222 -11.87 7.70 -11.10
CA VAL A 222 -10.85 6.82 -11.74
C VAL A 222 -10.75 5.49 -10.99
N LEU A 223 -10.71 5.52 -9.65
CA LEU A 223 -10.67 4.32 -8.82
C LEU A 223 -11.92 3.47 -9.01
N GLN A 224 -13.11 4.09 -9.02
CA GLN A 224 -14.37 3.38 -9.21
C GLN A 224 -14.46 2.72 -10.59
N ALA A 225 -14.10 3.45 -11.66
CA ALA A 225 -14.10 2.93 -13.02
C ALA A 225 -13.07 1.80 -13.20
N THR A 226 -11.87 1.99 -12.66
CA THR A 226 -10.79 0.98 -12.65
C THR A 226 -11.24 -0.28 -11.92
N ALA A 227 -11.86 -0.16 -10.74
CA ALA A 227 -12.34 -1.31 -9.98
C ALA A 227 -13.39 -2.12 -10.76
N ARG A 228 -14.35 -1.44 -11.38
CA ARG A 228 -15.39 -2.10 -12.20
C ARG A 228 -14.82 -2.84 -13.40
N ALA A 229 -13.84 -2.24 -14.09
CA ALA A 229 -13.22 -2.85 -15.27
C ALA A 229 -12.35 -4.07 -14.91
N ASN A 230 -11.68 -4.05 -13.76
CA ASN A 230 -10.75 -5.10 -13.36
C ASN A 230 -11.38 -6.27 -12.62
N GLU A 231 -12.56 -6.11 -12.04
CA GLU A 231 -13.22 -7.17 -11.27
C GLU A 231 -13.38 -8.50 -12.05
N PRO A 232 -13.94 -8.52 -13.28
CA PRO A 232 -14.07 -9.76 -14.03
C PRO A 232 -12.70 -10.34 -14.44
N ILE A 233 -11.71 -9.47 -14.70
CA ILE A 233 -10.35 -9.86 -15.10
C ILE A 233 -9.62 -10.50 -13.92
N ALA A 234 -9.76 -9.95 -12.72
CA ALA A 234 -9.20 -10.50 -11.50
C ALA A 234 -9.75 -11.90 -11.21
N ARG A 235 -11.06 -12.13 -11.39
CA ARG A 235 -11.68 -13.46 -11.26
C ARG A 235 -11.14 -14.45 -12.30
N LEU A 236 -11.00 -14.01 -13.55
CA LEU A 236 -10.42 -14.82 -14.62
C LEU A 236 -8.98 -15.24 -14.31
N LEU A 237 -8.14 -14.29 -13.86
CA LEU A 237 -6.76 -14.55 -13.48
C LEU A 237 -6.69 -15.46 -12.25
N ALA A 238 -7.55 -15.26 -11.26
CA ALA A 238 -7.60 -16.12 -10.08
C ALA A 238 -7.91 -17.58 -10.45
N GLU A 239 -8.89 -17.78 -11.34
CA GLU A 239 -9.21 -19.11 -11.86
C GLU A 239 -8.06 -19.74 -12.64
N ARG A 240 -7.42 -18.95 -13.52
CA ARG A 240 -6.26 -19.40 -14.30
C ARG A 240 -5.08 -19.79 -13.41
N PHE A 241 -4.87 -19.10 -12.30
CA PHE A 241 -3.72 -19.28 -11.42
C PHE A 241 -4.05 -20.00 -10.11
N ARG A 242 -5.20 -20.69 -10.05
CA ARG A 242 -5.72 -21.35 -8.84
C ARG A 242 -4.67 -22.20 -8.10
N ASP A 243 -3.90 -22.98 -8.86
CA ASP A 243 -2.94 -23.94 -8.32
C ASP A 243 -1.52 -23.35 -8.12
N LEU A 244 -1.31 -22.08 -8.47
CA LEU A 244 -0.03 -21.39 -8.31
C LEU A 244 0.07 -20.75 -6.93
N SER A 245 1.30 -20.68 -6.40
CA SER A 245 1.56 -20.13 -5.07
C SER A 245 2.51 -18.93 -5.07
N THR A 246 3.07 -18.56 -6.23
CA THR A 246 4.08 -17.50 -6.35
C THR A 246 3.74 -16.57 -7.50
N PHE A 247 3.77 -15.27 -7.23
CA PHE A 247 3.38 -14.20 -8.15
C PHE A 247 4.37 -13.06 -8.06
N TYR A 248 4.97 -12.68 -9.18
CA TYR A 248 5.91 -11.56 -9.24
C TYR A 248 5.17 -10.28 -9.59
N ILE A 249 5.49 -9.18 -8.93
CA ILE A 249 4.86 -7.88 -9.17
C ILE A 249 5.97 -6.83 -9.31
N LEU A 250 6.09 -6.27 -10.50
CA LEU A 250 7.16 -5.36 -10.88
C LEU A 250 6.65 -3.93 -10.95
N GLY A 251 7.38 -2.98 -10.38
CA GLY A 251 7.04 -1.56 -10.44
C GLY A 251 8.25 -0.65 -10.27
N ALA A 252 8.16 0.57 -10.80
CA ALA A 252 9.20 1.58 -10.72
C ALA A 252 8.68 2.89 -10.11
N GLY A 253 9.60 3.68 -9.55
CA GLY A 253 9.27 4.97 -8.93
C GLY A 253 8.17 4.82 -7.87
N PRO A 254 7.09 5.62 -7.92
CA PRO A 254 6.01 5.52 -6.94
C PRO A 254 5.28 4.16 -7.00
N ASN A 255 5.31 3.46 -8.15
CA ASN A 255 4.70 2.14 -8.28
C ASN A 255 5.58 0.99 -7.78
N GLN A 256 6.82 1.23 -7.38
CA GLN A 256 7.55 0.24 -6.58
C GLN A 256 6.83 0.01 -5.23
N ALA A 257 6.25 1.06 -4.65
CA ALA A 257 5.42 0.94 -3.46
C ALA A 257 4.11 0.20 -3.75
N THR A 258 3.47 0.47 -4.89
CA THR A 258 2.28 -0.25 -5.34
C THR A 258 2.55 -1.74 -5.49
N ALA A 259 3.69 -2.11 -6.05
CA ALA A 259 4.11 -3.52 -6.17
C ALA A 259 4.28 -4.18 -4.79
N GLN A 260 4.95 -3.51 -3.85
CA GLN A 260 5.12 -4.00 -2.47
C GLN A 260 3.78 -4.17 -1.75
N PHE A 261 2.88 -3.20 -1.89
CA PHE A 261 1.55 -3.29 -1.31
C PHE A 261 0.77 -4.47 -1.91
N ALA A 262 0.69 -4.57 -3.23
CA ALA A 262 -0.05 -5.64 -3.90
C ALA A 262 0.49 -7.03 -3.53
N ALA A 263 1.81 -7.19 -3.42
CA ALA A 263 2.44 -8.40 -2.93
C ALA A 263 2.04 -8.72 -1.48
N ALA A 264 1.98 -7.69 -0.61
CA ALA A 264 1.58 -7.86 0.78
C ALA A 264 0.18 -8.47 0.93
N LYS A 265 -0.76 -8.09 0.06
CA LYS A 265 -2.14 -8.58 0.11
C LYS A 265 -2.26 -10.06 -0.27
N LEU A 266 -1.35 -10.57 -1.08
CA LEU A 266 -1.24 -12.00 -1.36
C LEU A 266 -0.80 -12.78 -0.11
N PHE A 267 0.04 -12.21 0.76
CA PHE A 267 0.42 -12.88 2.02
C PHE A 267 -0.72 -12.92 3.03
N GLU A 268 -1.47 -11.82 3.16
CA GLU A 268 -2.38 -11.60 4.28
C GLU A 268 -3.64 -12.46 4.22
N GLN A 269 -4.22 -12.63 3.03
CA GLN A 269 -5.50 -13.30 2.86
C GLN A 269 -5.36 -14.71 2.25
N PRO A 270 -4.90 -14.86 0.99
CA PRO A 270 -4.81 -16.17 0.37
C PRO A 270 -3.55 -16.94 0.80
N GLN A 271 -2.64 -16.31 1.56
CA GLN A 271 -1.37 -16.89 2.03
C GLN A 271 -0.49 -17.40 0.88
N LEU A 272 -0.39 -16.58 -0.17
CA LEU A 272 0.41 -16.81 -1.37
C LEU A 272 1.65 -15.94 -1.35
N GLN A 273 2.70 -16.36 -2.05
CA GLN A 273 3.92 -15.59 -2.17
C GLN A 273 3.75 -14.52 -3.25
N GLY A 274 3.46 -13.29 -2.84
CA GLY A 274 3.77 -12.12 -3.67
C GLY A 274 5.26 -11.80 -3.61
N ILE A 275 5.92 -11.57 -4.73
CA ILE A 275 7.32 -11.17 -4.77
C ILE A 275 7.36 -9.79 -5.44
N PRO A 276 7.41 -8.70 -4.65
CA PRO A 276 7.56 -7.38 -5.22
C PRO A 276 9.01 -7.17 -5.67
N GLN A 277 9.21 -6.46 -6.77
CA GLN A 277 10.54 -6.12 -7.25
C GLN A 277 10.55 -4.78 -7.96
N GLN A 278 11.68 -4.07 -7.83
CA GLN A 278 11.92 -2.88 -8.64
C GLN A 278 11.99 -3.31 -10.12
N LEU A 279 11.31 -2.58 -11.00
CA LEU A 279 11.08 -2.99 -12.39
C LEU A 279 12.35 -3.49 -13.13
N GLU A 280 13.49 -2.82 -12.97
CA GLU A 280 14.77 -3.16 -13.60
C GLU A 280 15.35 -4.45 -13.02
N GLU A 281 15.33 -4.59 -11.69
CA GLU A 281 16.02 -5.66 -10.96
C GLU A 281 15.46 -7.06 -11.24
N TRP A 282 14.26 -7.16 -11.83
CA TRP A 282 13.79 -8.45 -12.35
C TRP A 282 14.77 -9.05 -13.35
N ALA A 283 15.32 -8.25 -14.26
CA ALA A 283 16.25 -8.73 -15.29
C ALA A 283 17.62 -9.11 -14.71
N HIS A 284 17.99 -8.57 -13.54
CA HIS A 284 19.27 -8.84 -12.88
C HIS A 284 19.20 -10.04 -11.93
N GLU A 285 18.03 -10.33 -11.37
CA GLU A 285 17.89 -11.32 -10.30
C GLU A 285 16.82 -12.39 -10.58
N GLN A 286 15.58 -11.96 -10.88
CA GLN A 286 14.42 -12.84 -10.86
C GLN A 286 14.17 -13.54 -12.20
N ILE A 287 14.79 -13.06 -13.28
CA ILE A 287 14.73 -13.66 -14.60
C ILE A 287 15.08 -15.16 -14.58
N PHE A 288 16.05 -15.56 -13.74
CA PHE A 288 16.51 -16.95 -13.59
C PHE A 288 15.47 -17.88 -12.94
N LEU A 289 14.44 -17.34 -12.30
CA LEU A 289 13.33 -18.10 -11.72
C LEU A 289 12.12 -18.20 -12.65
N THR A 290 12.16 -17.55 -13.82
CA THR A 290 11.06 -17.56 -14.78
C THR A 290 10.95 -18.94 -15.44
N ARG A 291 9.75 -19.50 -15.45
CA ARG A 291 9.44 -20.82 -16.01
C ARG A 291 8.24 -20.73 -16.93
N HIS A 292 8.39 -21.30 -18.12
CA HIS A 292 7.38 -21.27 -19.16
C HIS A 292 6.02 -21.81 -18.66
N GLY A 293 4.98 -20.98 -18.74
CA GLY A 293 3.61 -21.36 -18.36
C GLY A 293 3.36 -21.54 -16.85
N VAL A 294 4.35 -21.27 -15.99
CA VAL A 294 4.24 -21.42 -14.52
C VAL A 294 4.41 -20.08 -13.81
N THR A 295 5.17 -19.15 -14.38
CA THR A 295 5.51 -17.88 -13.71
C THR A 295 4.60 -16.74 -14.18
N PRO A 296 3.63 -16.28 -13.36
CA PRO A 296 2.88 -15.06 -13.61
C PRO A 296 3.68 -13.85 -13.14
N ILE A 297 3.80 -12.84 -14.01
CA ILE A 297 4.49 -11.58 -13.72
C ILE A 297 3.52 -10.43 -14.01
N PHE A 298 3.15 -9.70 -12.97
CA PHE A 298 2.41 -8.45 -13.08
C PHE A 298 3.40 -7.31 -13.28
N VAL A 299 3.25 -6.54 -14.35
CA VAL A 299 4.10 -5.37 -14.62
C VAL A 299 3.24 -4.11 -14.53
N LEU A 300 3.54 -3.27 -13.53
CA LEU A 300 2.91 -1.98 -13.36
C LEU A 300 3.57 -0.98 -14.33
N ALA A 301 2.85 -0.60 -15.37
CA ALA A 301 3.34 0.22 -16.49
C ALA A 301 2.53 1.53 -16.60
N PRO A 302 2.64 2.45 -15.63
CA PRO A 302 2.06 3.78 -15.77
C PRO A 302 2.69 4.55 -16.94
N GLU A 303 1.91 5.41 -17.57
CA GLU A 303 2.46 6.48 -18.42
C GLU A 303 3.40 7.34 -17.55
N GLY A 304 4.60 7.65 -18.05
CA GLY A 304 5.58 8.39 -17.27
C GLY A 304 7.02 7.96 -17.53
N ARG A 305 7.87 8.14 -16.52
CA ARG A 305 9.34 8.09 -16.65
C ARG A 305 9.90 6.69 -16.92
N ALA A 306 9.17 5.64 -16.53
CA ALA A 306 9.64 4.25 -16.65
C ALA A 306 8.78 3.42 -17.61
N HIS A 307 7.91 4.06 -18.40
CA HIS A 307 6.96 3.37 -19.28
C HIS A 307 7.66 2.58 -20.38
N ASP A 308 8.62 3.21 -21.06
CA ASP A 308 9.46 2.58 -22.08
C ASP A 308 10.15 1.32 -21.55
N ARG A 309 10.71 1.41 -20.34
CA ARG A 309 11.37 0.27 -19.70
C ARG A 309 10.37 -0.81 -19.28
N ALA A 310 9.16 -0.44 -18.88
CA ALA A 310 8.11 -1.41 -18.59
C ALA A 310 7.73 -2.21 -19.85
N LEU A 311 7.67 -1.58 -21.03
CA LEU A 311 7.46 -2.26 -22.31
C LEU A 311 8.59 -3.26 -22.61
N GLU A 312 9.85 -2.89 -22.35
CA GLU A 312 10.98 -3.81 -22.52
C GLU A 312 10.89 -5.02 -21.58
N GLN A 313 10.52 -4.82 -20.31
CA GLN A 313 10.35 -5.91 -19.36
C GLN A 313 9.15 -6.80 -19.69
N LEU A 314 8.03 -6.23 -20.16
CA LEU A 314 6.88 -7.00 -20.67
C LEU A 314 7.33 -7.93 -21.80
N ARG A 315 8.06 -7.39 -22.78
CA ARG A 315 8.58 -8.16 -23.92
C ARG A 315 9.54 -9.26 -23.47
N GLY A 316 10.55 -8.91 -22.68
CA GLY A 316 11.57 -9.84 -22.21
C GLY A 316 10.99 -10.98 -21.36
N ALA A 317 10.06 -10.67 -20.46
CA ALA A 317 9.37 -11.68 -19.65
C ALA A 317 8.58 -12.67 -20.51
N ARG A 318 7.88 -12.17 -21.53
CA ARG A 318 7.11 -13.00 -22.45
C ARG A 318 8.01 -13.88 -23.32
N GLU A 319 9.11 -13.34 -23.84
CA GLU A 319 10.08 -14.07 -24.68
C GLU A 319 10.67 -15.30 -23.96
N ILE A 320 10.87 -15.22 -22.65
CA ILE A 320 11.37 -16.33 -21.84
C ILE A 320 10.26 -17.22 -21.24
N GLY A 321 9.00 -16.98 -21.62
CA GLY A 321 7.86 -17.85 -21.33
C GLY A 321 7.04 -17.50 -20.09
N ALA A 322 7.25 -16.36 -19.43
CA ALA A 322 6.35 -15.92 -18.38
C ALA A 322 4.93 -15.71 -18.94
N THR A 323 3.92 -15.89 -18.09
CA THR A 323 2.60 -15.29 -18.37
C THR A 323 2.64 -13.86 -17.84
N VAL A 324 2.50 -12.89 -18.74
CA VAL A 324 2.70 -11.48 -18.41
C VAL A 324 1.37 -10.75 -18.30
N ILE A 325 1.13 -10.13 -17.16
CA ILE A 325 -0.06 -9.33 -16.87
C ILE A 325 0.37 -7.86 -16.85
N GLY A 326 -0.08 -7.08 -17.83
CA GLY A 326 0.16 -5.64 -17.88
C GLY A 326 -0.87 -4.89 -17.06
N VAL A 327 -0.44 -4.04 -16.13
CA VAL A 327 -1.31 -3.08 -15.44
C VAL A 327 -0.98 -1.69 -15.98
N ALA A 328 -1.88 -1.11 -16.78
CA ALA A 328 -1.59 0.11 -17.53
C ALA A 328 -2.87 0.88 -17.87
N SER A 329 -2.72 2.10 -18.40
CA SER A 329 -3.83 2.90 -18.93
C SER A 329 -4.69 2.10 -19.92
N SER A 330 -6.02 2.25 -19.86
CA SER A 330 -6.95 1.56 -20.78
C SER A 330 -6.75 1.94 -22.25
N THR A 331 -6.02 3.03 -22.52
CA THR A 331 -5.71 3.51 -23.87
C THR A 331 -4.28 3.15 -24.33
N ASP A 332 -3.53 2.41 -23.51
CA ASP A 332 -2.16 2.02 -23.84
C ASP A 332 -2.12 0.81 -24.77
N GLY A 333 -2.06 1.09 -26.07
CA GLY A 333 -1.97 0.07 -27.10
C GLY A 333 -0.67 -0.73 -27.08
N ALA A 334 0.43 -0.14 -26.58
CA ALA A 334 1.73 -0.80 -26.55
C ALA A 334 1.78 -1.89 -25.47
N VAL A 335 1.24 -1.62 -24.29
CA VAL A 335 1.09 -2.66 -23.25
C VAL A 335 0.11 -3.74 -23.70
N ALA A 336 -0.99 -3.37 -24.37
CA ALA A 336 -1.98 -4.32 -24.87
C ALA A 336 -1.42 -5.30 -25.92
N GLU A 337 -0.44 -4.89 -26.73
CA GLU A 337 0.23 -5.76 -27.68
C GLU A 337 1.20 -6.75 -26.99
N LEU A 338 1.89 -6.29 -25.94
CA LEU A 338 2.95 -7.04 -25.29
C LEU A 338 2.46 -8.00 -24.21
N ALA A 339 1.42 -7.65 -23.45
CA ALA A 339 0.91 -8.46 -22.35
C ALA A 339 0.00 -9.61 -22.81
N ASP A 340 -0.03 -10.71 -22.06
CA ASP A 340 -0.99 -11.80 -22.29
C ASP A 340 -2.38 -11.43 -21.77
N VAL A 341 -2.44 -10.64 -20.70
CA VAL A 341 -3.66 -10.09 -20.11
C VAL A 341 -3.38 -8.66 -19.66
N VAL A 342 -4.31 -7.74 -19.94
CA VAL A 342 -4.24 -6.37 -19.42
C VAL A 342 -5.26 -6.19 -18.31
N MET A 343 -4.81 -5.59 -17.21
CA MET A 343 -5.63 -5.08 -16.12
C MET A 343 -5.68 -3.54 -16.24
N PRO A 344 -6.74 -2.96 -16.83
CA PRO A 344 -6.71 -1.57 -17.29
C PRO A 344 -6.97 -0.56 -16.18
N ILE A 345 -6.27 0.57 -16.21
CA ILE A 345 -6.55 1.77 -15.41
C ILE A 345 -7.44 2.69 -16.23
N VAL A 346 -8.64 3.00 -15.73
CA VAL A 346 -9.69 3.66 -16.50
C VAL A 346 -9.77 5.14 -16.12
N GLY A 347 -9.19 5.99 -16.96
CA GLY A 347 -9.19 7.45 -16.81
C GLY A 347 -7.76 8.02 -16.77
N PRO A 348 -7.61 9.33 -17.03
CA PRO A 348 -6.31 9.98 -16.96
C PRO A 348 -5.83 10.02 -15.51
N ILE A 349 -4.53 9.76 -15.31
CA ILE A 349 -3.89 9.85 -14.01
C ILE A 349 -2.42 10.23 -14.19
N ALA A 350 -1.98 11.29 -13.50
CA ALA A 350 -0.57 11.64 -13.50
C ALA A 350 0.27 10.56 -12.78
N GLU A 351 1.53 10.41 -13.18
CA GLU A 351 2.47 9.43 -12.60
C GLU A 351 2.56 9.58 -11.08
N GLU A 352 2.59 10.82 -10.57
CA GLU A 352 2.65 11.10 -9.14
C GLU A 352 1.44 10.58 -8.35
N TYR A 353 0.26 10.52 -8.98
CA TYR A 353 -0.96 10.01 -8.36
C TYR A 353 -1.19 8.52 -8.61
N SER A 354 -0.45 7.92 -9.56
CA SER A 354 -0.67 6.56 -10.04
C SER A 354 -0.82 5.48 -8.95
N PRO A 355 -0.13 5.51 -7.79
CA PRO A 355 -0.32 4.47 -6.77
C PRO A 355 -1.76 4.36 -6.23
N LEU A 356 -2.56 5.44 -6.27
CA LEU A 356 -3.94 5.40 -5.83
C LEU A 356 -4.83 4.52 -6.72
N ALA A 357 -4.55 4.44 -8.02
CA ALA A 357 -5.35 3.64 -8.96
C ALA A 357 -4.68 2.29 -9.28
N TYR A 358 -3.35 2.26 -9.43
CA TYR A 358 -2.60 1.06 -9.83
C TYR A 358 -2.59 -0.04 -8.75
N ILE A 359 -2.95 0.30 -7.50
CA ILE A 359 -3.13 -0.65 -6.40
C ILE A 359 -4.40 -1.51 -6.55
N VAL A 360 -5.41 -1.01 -7.27
CA VAL A 360 -6.74 -1.62 -7.36
C VAL A 360 -6.71 -2.99 -8.05
N PRO A 361 -6.01 -3.17 -9.20
CA PRO A 361 -5.86 -4.48 -9.83
C PRO A 361 -5.28 -5.56 -8.91
N GLY A 362 -4.16 -5.25 -8.23
CA GLY A 362 -3.50 -6.20 -7.32
C GLY A 362 -4.38 -6.58 -6.14
N MET A 363 -5.11 -5.62 -5.59
CA MET A 363 -6.11 -5.84 -4.55
C MET A 363 -7.22 -6.80 -5.00
N LEU A 364 -7.85 -6.51 -6.14
CA LEU A 364 -8.93 -7.34 -6.67
C LEU A 364 -8.43 -8.76 -6.98
N PHE A 365 -7.21 -8.90 -7.49
CA PHE A 365 -6.59 -10.20 -7.74
C PHE A 365 -6.36 -10.99 -6.44
N ALA A 366 -5.79 -10.37 -5.40
CA ALA A 366 -5.58 -11.02 -4.10
C ALA A 366 -6.90 -11.45 -3.46
N THR A 367 -7.92 -10.58 -3.49
CA THR A 367 -9.28 -10.90 -3.06
C THR A 367 -9.87 -12.07 -3.85
N ALA A 368 -9.76 -12.07 -5.18
CA ALA A 368 -10.31 -13.13 -6.01
C ALA A 368 -9.61 -14.48 -5.73
N MET A 369 -8.29 -14.48 -5.53
CA MET A 369 -7.54 -15.67 -5.09
C MET A 369 -8.01 -16.18 -3.72
N HIS A 370 -8.24 -15.27 -2.77
CA HIS A 370 -8.74 -15.63 -1.45
C HIS A 370 -10.15 -16.23 -1.50
N GLN A 371 -11.05 -15.65 -2.29
CA GLN A 371 -12.40 -16.18 -2.49
C GLN A 371 -12.38 -17.58 -3.11
N LEU A 372 -11.50 -17.79 -4.08
CA LEU A 372 -11.41 -19.05 -4.80
C LEU A 372 -10.81 -20.17 -3.95
N ARG A 373 -9.68 -19.90 -3.27
CA ARG A 373 -8.93 -20.91 -2.52
C ARG A 373 -9.40 -21.06 -1.07
N GLY A 374 -10.05 -20.04 -0.53
CA GLY A 374 -10.21 -19.86 0.90
C GLY A 374 -8.87 -19.65 1.59
N ARG A 375 -8.90 -19.65 2.92
CA ARG A 375 -7.68 -19.69 3.73
C ARG A 375 -7.19 -21.13 3.87
N PRO A 376 -5.91 -21.43 3.60
CA PRO A 376 -5.40 -22.77 3.86
C PRO A 376 -5.45 -23.05 5.38
N PRO A 377 -5.70 -24.30 5.79
CA PRO A 377 -5.64 -24.67 7.20
C PRO A 377 -4.24 -24.37 7.77
N PHE A 378 -4.16 -24.01 9.05
CA PHE A 378 -2.88 -23.81 9.72
C PHE A 378 -2.11 -25.12 9.75
N THR A 379 -1.07 -25.20 8.93
CA THR A 379 -0.21 -26.39 8.78
C THR A 379 1.16 -26.20 9.44
N GLY A 380 1.42 -25.02 10.02
CA GLY A 380 2.72 -24.64 10.59
C GLY A 380 3.03 -25.20 11.99
N GLY A 381 2.17 -26.07 12.55
CA GLY A 381 2.36 -26.62 13.89
C GLY A 381 2.02 -25.66 15.05
N TYR A 382 1.29 -24.58 14.77
CA TYR A 382 0.78 -23.62 15.75
C TYR A 382 -0.69 -23.31 15.49
N THR A 383 -1.41 -22.90 16.54
CA THR A 383 -2.80 -22.43 16.41
C THR A 383 -2.85 -21.01 15.87
N GLU A 384 -4.01 -20.64 15.35
CA GLU A 384 -4.29 -19.27 14.93
C GLU A 384 -4.07 -18.26 16.07
N GLU A 385 -4.55 -18.57 17.27
CA GLU A 385 -4.37 -17.76 18.47
C GLU A 385 -2.88 -17.54 18.81
N GLN A 386 -2.06 -18.60 18.73
CA GLN A 386 -0.62 -18.51 18.96
C GLN A 386 0.06 -17.59 17.94
N LEU A 387 -0.30 -17.70 16.65
CA LEU A 387 0.22 -16.80 15.62
C LEU A 387 -0.13 -15.35 15.94
N LEU A 388 -1.39 -15.07 16.28
CA LEU A 388 -1.86 -13.70 16.54
C LEU A 388 -1.20 -13.10 17.78
N GLU A 389 -1.06 -13.86 18.87
CA GLU A 389 -0.41 -13.37 20.09
C GLU A 389 1.08 -13.06 19.84
N VAL A 390 1.79 -13.95 19.11
CA VAL A 390 3.16 -13.69 18.72
C VAL A 390 3.24 -12.45 17.84
N ASN A 391 2.41 -12.34 16.80
CA ASN A 391 2.40 -11.19 15.89
C ASN A 391 2.10 -9.88 16.63
N SER A 392 1.06 -9.86 17.48
CA SER A 392 0.68 -8.72 18.31
C SER A 392 1.83 -8.28 19.22
N ARG A 393 2.52 -9.23 19.84
CA ARG A 393 3.70 -8.93 20.67
C ARG A 393 4.85 -8.35 19.85
N GLN A 394 5.11 -8.85 18.64
CA GLN A 394 6.18 -8.33 17.79
C GLN A 394 5.90 -6.91 17.30
N ILE A 395 4.63 -6.55 17.03
CA ILE A 395 4.28 -5.25 16.44
C ILE A 395 3.97 -4.18 17.49
N PHE A 396 3.18 -4.52 18.52
CA PHE A 396 2.64 -3.54 19.47
C PHE A 396 3.31 -3.55 20.84
N ARG A 397 3.97 -4.66 21.20
CA ARG A 397 4.65 -4.85 22.49
C ARG A 397 6.14 -5.12 22.30
N SER A 398 6.71 -4.66 21.19
CA SER A 398 8.14 -4.79 20.93
C SER A 398 8.92 -3.97 21.95
N ARG A 399 9.94 -4.55 22.57
CA ARG A 399 10.81 -3.80 23.47
C ARG A 399 11.63 -2.80 22.67
N VAL A 400 11.44 -1.53 22.96
CA VAL A 400 12.29 -0.44 22.48
C VAL A 400 13.33 -0.20 23.56
N GLN A 401 14.60 -0.42 23.24
CA GLN A 401 15.69 -0.01 24.13
C GLN A 401 15.78 1.52 24.08
N ASP A 402 15.65 2.16 25.24
CA ASP A 402 16.08 3.54 25.42
C ASP A 402 17.60 3.57 25.41
N ASP A 403 18.17 4.46 24.59
CA ASP A 403 19.60 4.76 24.59
C ASP A 403 20.00 5.59 25.80
#